data_AF-A0A091I8D0-F1
#
_entry.id   AF-A0A091I8D0-F1
#
_cell.length_a   1.000
_cell.length_b   1.000
_cell.length_c   1.000
_cell.angle_alpha   90.00
_cell.angle_beta   90.00
_cell.angle_gamma   90.00
#
_symmetry.space_group_name_H-M   'P 1'
#
loop_
_entity.id
_entity.type
_entity.pdbx_description
1 polymer ?
#
loop_
_entity_poly.entity_id
_entity_poly.type
_entity_poly.pdbx_seq_one_letter_code
_entity_poly.pdbx_strand_id
1 'polypeptide(L)'
;AEARQEQLAQVQARLQRYQEEASSELLHTSKELDRLHARLEATRHDVLQEESHWAHIQNVASQKTLLLGQIKLAVLNLFQLTTARLGVPVDVDLEDTEAQLDMV
;
A
#
# COMPACT_ATOMS: atom_id res chain seq x y z
N ALA A 1 -36.47 32.11 55.25
CA ALA A 1 -37.01 31.68 53.94
C ALA A 1 -36.01 32.02 52.83
N GLU A 2 -35.52 33.27 52.79
CA GLU A 2 -34.54 33.77 51.82
C GLU A 2 -33.24 32.97 51.76
N ALA A 3 -32.60 32.66 52.88
CA ALA A 3 -31.35 31.86 52.90
C ALA A 3 -31.49 30.47 52.23
N ARG A 4 -32.70 29.89 52.24
CA ARG A 4 -32.99 28.60 51.59
C ARG A 4 -33.14 28.76 50.07
N GLN A 5 -33.74 29.87 49.63
CA GLN A 5 -33.83 30.24 48.22
C GLN A 5 -32.47 30.61 47.63
N GLU A 6 -31.63 31.32 48.38
CA GLU A 6 -30.25 31.64 47.99
C GLU A 6 -29.40 30.38 47.86
N GLN A 7 -29.50 29.44 48.79
CA GLN A 7 -28.82 28.14 48.68
C GLN A 7 -29.28 27.34 47.45
N LEU A 8 -30.59 27.32 47.17
CA LEU A 8 -31.11 26.65 45.97
C LEU A 8 -30.60 27.31 44.68
N ALA A 9 -30.59 28.64 44.62
CA ALA A 9 -30.07 29.39 43.47
C ALA A 9 -28.58 29.13 43.25
N GLN A 10 -27.77 29.08 44.31
CA GLN A 10 -26.35 28.76 44.22
C GLN A 10 -26.09 27.32 43.71
N VAL A 11 -26.88 26.35 44.18
CA VAL A 11 -26.79 24.96 43.71
C VAL A 11 -27.17 24.84 42.24
N GLN A 12 -28.24 25.51 41.80
CA GLN A 12 -28.65 25.54 40.40
C GLN A 12 -27.59 26.17 39.50
N ALA A 13 -27.03 27.31 39.90
CA ALA A 13 -25.96 27.97 39.16
C ALA A 13 -24.68 27.12 39.07
N ARG A 14 -24.39 26.32 40.11
CA ARG A 14 -23.24 25.39 40.09
C ARG A 14 -23.49 24.19 39.19
N LEU A 15 -24.71 23.64 39.19
CA LEU A 15 -25.09 22.56 38.29
C LEU A 15 -25.06 23.01 36.83
N GLN A 16 -25.58 24.20 36.53
CA GLN A 16 -25.58 24.74 35.18
C GLN A 16 -24.16 24.92 34.64
N ARG A 17 -23.24 25.50 35.44
CA ARG A 17 -21.83 25.63 35.05
C ARG A 17 -21.17 24.27 34.77
N TYR A 18 -21.42 23.28 35.62
CA TYR A 18 -20.89 21.93 35.41
C TYR A 18 -21.42 21.30 34.12
N GLN A 19 -22.71 21.50 33.80
CA GLN A 19 -23.30 21.01 32.55
C GLN A 19 -22.71 21.70 31.32
N GLU A 20 -22.47 23.01 31.39
CA GLU A 20 -21.85 23.78 30.32
C GLU A 20 -20.39 23.35 30.08
N GLU A 21 -19.61 23.19 31.16
CA GLU A 21 -18.23 22.68 31.11
C GLU A 21 -18.18 21.29 30.47
N ALA A 22 -18.99 20.35 30.97
CA ALA A 22 -19.05 18.98 30.44
C ALA A 22 -19.48 18.95 28.96
N SER A 23 -20.44 19.79 28.57
CA SER A 23 -20.88 19.89 27.17
C SER A 23 -19.79 20.45 26.27
N SER A 24 -19.03 21.43 26.75
CA SER A 24 -17.89 22.01 26.03
C SER A 24 -16.77 20.98 25.83
N GLU A 25 -16.45 20.20 26.87
CA GLU A 25 -15.47 19.11 26.80
C GLU A 25 -15.91 18.01 25.82
N LEU A 26 -17.18 17.61 25.85
CA LEU A 26 -17.73 16.63 24.90
C LEU A 26 -17.65 17.15 23.45
N LEU A 27 -17.98 18.42 23.22
CA LEU A 27 -17.87 19.02 21.89
C LEU A 27 -16.42 19.11 21.42
N HIS A 28 -15.49 19.41 22.33
CA HIS A 28 -14.08 19.47 22.02
C HIS A 28 -13.53 18.09 21.63
N THR A 29 -13.80 17.08 22.46
CA THR A 29 -13.36 15.70 22.20
C THR A 29 -13.98 15.12 20.94
N SER A 30 -15.26 15.40 20.66
CA SER A 30 -15.91 15.00 19.39
C SER A 30 -15.18 15.60 18.19
N LYS A 31 -14.84 16.89 18.21
CA LYS A 31 -14.11 17.53 17.11
C LYS A 31 -12.71 16.95 16.92
N GLU A 32 -12.04 16.61 18.01
CA GLU A 32 -10.73 15.96 17.95
C GLU A 32 -10.83 14.56 17.33
N LEU A 33 -11.84 13.78 17.73
CA LEU A 33 -12.13 12.48 17.13
C LEU A 33 -12.41 12.59 15.63
N ASP A 34 -13.24 13.53 15.21
CA ASP A 34 -13.55 13.75 13.79
C ASP A 34 -12.28 14.11 12.99
N ARG A 35 -11.42 14.97 13.56
CA ARG A 35 -10.14 15.34 12.95
C ARG A 35 -9.19 14.15 12.82
N LEU A 36 -9.07 13.34 13.86
CA LEU A 36 -8.21 12.15 13.86
C LEU A 36 -8.74 11.11 12.87
N HIS A 37 -10.05 10.92 12.79
CA HIS A 37 -10.69 10.03 11.84
C HIS A 37 -10.42 10.48 10.39
N ALA A 38 -10.62 11.76 10.08
CA ALA A 38 -10.33 12.29 8.75
C ALA A 38 -8.86 12.08 8.34
N ARG A 39 -7.92 12.27 9.28
CA ARG A 39 -6.48 12.06 9.03
C ARG A 39 -6.14 10.58 8.84
N LEU A 40 -6.78 9.68 9.59
CA LEU A 40 -6.65 8.24 9.41
C LEU A 40 -7.13 7.82 8.01
N GLU A 41 -8.31 8.28 7.59
CA GLU A 41 -8.87 7.94 6.29
C GLU A 41 -8.03 8.50 5.13
N ALA A 42 -7.50 9.72 5.25
CA ALA A 42 -6.56 10.26 4.27
C ALA A 42 -5.30 9.39 4.16
N THR A 43 -4.72 9.00 5.30
CA THR A 43 -3.50 8.17 5.32
C THR A 43 -3.78 6.78 4.74
N ARG A 44 -4.95 6.18 5.03
CA ARG A 44 -5.37 4.90 4.45
C ARG A 44 -5.54 4.99 2.94
N HIS A 45 -6.11 6.08 2.45
CA HIS A 45 -6.26 6.31 1.02
C HIS A 45 -4.90 6.36 0.31
N ASP A 46 -3.95 7.11 0.88
CA ASP A 46 -2.58 7.21 0.33
C ASP A 46 -1.89 5.84 0.30
N VAL A 47 -2.01 5.05 1.38
CA VAL A 47 -1.45 3.70 1.45
C VAL A 47 -2.06 2.79 0.39
N LEU A 48 -3.39 2.80 0.24
CA LEU A 48 -4.07 1.97 -0.77
C LEU A 48 -3.62 2.33 -2.20
N GLN A 49 -3.39 3.61 -2.47
CA GLN A 49 -2.89 4.05 -3.78
C GLN A 49 -1.49 3.49 -4.04
N GLU A 50 -0.59 3.58 -3.07
CA GLU A 50 0.77 3.04 -3.19
C GLU A 50 0.78 1.52 -3.28
N GLU A 51 -0.07 0.81 -2.52
CA GLU A 51 -0.23 -0.64 -2.63
C GLU A 51 -0.69 -1.05 -4.03
N SER A 52 -1.66 -0.33 -4.60
CA SER A 52 -2.13 -0.56 -5.97
C SER A 52 -1.03 -0.32 -7.00
N HIS A 53 -0.25 0.75 -6.84
CA HIS A 53 0.87 1.03 -7.72
C HIS A 53 1.95 -0.06 -7.63
N TRP A 54 2.28 -0.49 -6.42
CA TRP A 54 3.27 -1.53 -6.20
C TRP A 54 2.83 -2.88 -6.76
N ALA A 55 1.55 -3.24 -6.59
CA ALA A 55 0.97 -4.44 -7.20
C ALA A 55 1.03 -4.38 -8.74
N HIS A 56 0.82 -3.21 -9.35
CA HIS A 56 0.97 -3.04 -10.79
C HIS A 56 2.42 -3.25 -11.25
N ILE A 57 3.40 -2.65 -10.55
CA ILE A 57 4.83 -2.83 -10.84
C ILE A 57 5.19 -4.31 -10.76
N GLN A 58 4.76 -5.02 -9.71
CA GLN A 58 5.01 -6.45 -9.58
C GLN A 58 4.42 -7.25 -10.73
N ASN A 59 3.17 -7.00 -11.11
CA ASN A 59 2.53 -7.74 -12.20
C ASN A 59 3.28 -7.54 -13.52
N VAL A 60 3.67 -6.30 -13.83
CA VAL A 60 4.47 -5.99 -15.02
C VAL A 60 5.84 -6.67 -14.96
N ALA A 61 6.51 -6.65 -13.80
CA ALA A 61 7.79 -7.32 -13.62
C ALA A 61 7.65 -8.85 -13.83
N SER A 62 6.65 -9.49 -13.22
CA SER A 62 6.38 -10.92 -13.39
C SER A 62 6.11 -11.28 -14.84
N GLN A 63 5.31 -10.48 -15.57
CA GLN A 63 5.05 -10.69 -16.99
C GLN A 63 6.33 -10.57 -17.84
N LYS A 64 7.15 -9.54 -17.58
CA LYS A 64 8.42 -9.34 -18.29
C LYS A 64 9.43 -10.45 -18.00
N THR A 65 9.53 -10.90 -16.75
CA THR A 65 10.39 -12.02 -16.35
C THR A 65 9.94 -13.32 -17.02
N LEU A 66 8.64 -13.59 -17.06
CA LEU A 66 8.11 -14.77 -17.76
C LEU A 66 8.45 -14.71 -19.26
N LEU A 67 8.19 -13.58 -19.92
CA LEU A 67 8.48 -13.41 -21.34
C LEU A 67 9.99 -13.57 -21.63
N LEU A 68 10.85 -12.99 -20.79
CA LEU A 68 12.30 -13.17 -20.91
C LEU A 68 12.68 -14.64 -20.80
N GLY A 69 12.14 -15.37 -19.81
CA GLY A 69 12.38 -16.81 -19.67
C GLY A 69 11.92 -17.61 -20.88
N GLN A 70 10.77 -17.27 -21.47
CA GLN A 70 10.29 -17.90 -22.70
C GLN A 70 11.21 -17.64 -23.89
N ILE A 71 11.70 -16.41 -24.05
CA ILE A 71 12.66 -16.05 -25.09
C ILE A 71 13.95 -16.85 -24.90
N LYS A 72 14.52 -16.87 -23.69
CA LYS A 72 15.73 -17.65 -23.38
C LYS A 72 15.57 -19.12 -23.74
N LEU A 73 14.46 -19.74 -23.36
CA LEU A 73 14.16 -21.14 -23.68
C LEU A 73 14.01 -21.38 -25.19
N ALA A 74 13.34 -20.48 -25.90
CA ALA A 74 13.18 -20.58 -27.35
C ALA A 74 14.53 -20.48 -28.07
N VAL A 75 15.38 -19.53 -27.67
CA VAL A 75 16.74 -19.37 -28.19
C VAL A 75 17.57 -20.62 -27.94
N LEU A 76 17.60 -21.11 -26.69
CA LEU A 76 18.34 -22.31 -26.33
C LEU A 76 17.89 -23.52 -27.17
N ASN A 77 16.59 -23.70 -27.34
CA ASN A 77 16.04 -24.79 -28.17
C ASN A 77 16.49 -24.69 -29.63
N LEU A 78 16.48 -23.48 -30.22
CA LEU A 78 16.96 -23.25 -31.58
C LEU A 78 18.45 -23.51 -31.71
N PHE A 79 19.25 -22.98 -30.79
CA PHE A 79 20.69 -23.21 -30.72
C PHE A 79 21.04 -24.70 -30.67
N GLN A 80 20.42 -25.44 -29.76
CA GLN A 80 20.64 -26.88 -29.63
C GLN A 80 20.23 -27.65 -30.90
N LEU A 81 19.11 -27.27 -31.53
CA LEU A 81 18.66 -27.92 -32.76
C LEU A 81 19.62 -27.67 -33.94
N THR A 82 20.06 -26.42 -34.10
CA THR A 82 20.96 -26.00 -35.19
C THR A 82 22.34 -26.62 -35.04
N THR A 83 22.94 -26.54 -33.86
CA THR A 83 24.26 -27.12 -33.58
C THR A 83 24.26 -28.64 -33.69
N ALA A 84 23.22 -29.32 -33.22
CA ALA A 84 23.07 -30.77 -33.38
C ALA A 84 22.97 -31.18 -34.86
N ARG A 85 22.28 -30.41 -35.70
CA ARG A 85 22.16 -30.67 -37.14
C ARG A 85 23.47 -30.43 -37.89
N LEU A 86 24.20 -29.38 -37.52
CA LEU A 86 25.46 -29.00 -38.17
C LEU A 86 26.68 -29.76 -37.63
N GLY A 87 26.54 -30.46 -36.50
CA GLY A 87 27.64 -31.20 -35.86
C GLY A 87 28.75 -30.30 -35.32
N VAL A 88 28.42 -29.05 -34.98
CA VAL A 88 29.39 -28.06 -34.49
C VAL A 88 29.67 -28.31 -33.00
N PRO A 89 30.95 -28.30 -32.56
CA PRO A 89 31.28 -28.35 -31.14
C PRO A 89 30.65 -27.18 -30.39
N VAL A 90 29.95 -27.48 -29.29
CA VAL A 90 29.28 -26.48 -28.44
C VAL A 90 30.18 -26.16 -27.25
N ASP A 91 30.61 -24.90 -27.15
CA ASP A 91 31.34 -24.34 -25.99
C ASP A 91 30.74 -22.98 -25.61
N VAL A 92 29.40 -22.92 -25.57
CA VAL A 92 28.63 -21.74 -25.17
C VAL A 92 27.82 -22.08 -23.92
N ASP A 93 27.79 -21.15 -22.96
CA ASP A 93 27.04 -21.30 -21.71
C ASP A 93 25.53 -21.39 -21.99
N LEU A 94 24.84 -22.25 -21.23
CA LEU A 94 23.39 -22.43 -21.30
C LEU A 94 22.62 -21.16 -20.89
N GLU A 95 23.19 -20.31 -20.05
CA GLU A 95 22.56 -19.06 -19.61
C GLU A 95 22.94 -17.84 -20.48
N ASP A 96 23.93 -17.98 -21.36
CA ASP A 96 24.37 -16.92 -22.27
C ASP A 96 23.52 -16.92 -23.55
N THR A 97 22.34 -16.32 -23.43
CA THR A 97 21.38 -16.22 -24.53
C THR A 97 21.90 -15.41 -25.73
N GLU A 98 22.81 -14.45 -25.51
CA GLU A 98 23.34 -13.61 -26.58
C GLU A 98 24.34 -14.41 -27.42
N ALA A 99 25.28 -15.12 -26.77
CA ALA A 99 26.21 -16.01 -27.47
C ALA A 99 25.50 -17.17 -28.20
N GLN A 100 24.38 -17.68 -27.67
CA GLN A 100 23.56 -18.69 -28.36
C GLN A 100 22.92 -18.14 -29.63
N LEU A 101 22.44 -16.88 -29.62
CA LEU A 101 21.87 -16.23 -30.79
C LEU A 101 22.92 -15.99 -31.88
N ASP A 102 24.15 -15.64 -31.52
CA ASP A 102 25.24 -15.44 -32.48
C ASP A 102 25.60 -16.71 -33.27
N MET A 103 25.18 -17.89 -32.79
CA MET A 103 25.45 -19.19 -33.41
C MET A 103 24.29 -19.79 -34.22
N VAL A 104 23.11 -19.16 -34.23
CA VAL A 104 21.91 -19.62 -34.97
C VAL A 104 21.73 -18.82 -36.25
#